data_AF-A0A3B9Z6S6-F1
#
_entry.id   AF-A0A3B9Z6S6-F1
#
_cell.length_a   1.000
_cell.length_b   1.000
_cell.length_c   1.000
_cell.angle_alpha   90.00
_cell.angle_beta   90.00
_cell.angle_gamma   90.00
#
_symmetry.space_group_name_H-M   'P 1'
#
loop_
_entity.id
_entity.type
_entity.pdbx_description
1 polymer ?
#
loop_
_entity_poly.entity_id
_entity_poly.type
_entity_poly.pdbx_seq_one_letter_code
_entity_poly.pdbx_strand_id
1 'polypeptide(L)'
;MAKKYLVIVESPAKVKTIKKFLGSNYEVLASNGHIRDLPKSTMGIDIENNFEPKYITIRGKGEKLNELKKYAKKADKIFLATDPDREGEAISWHLKTALGQ
;
A
#
# COMPACT_ATOMS: atom_id res chain seq x y z
N MET A 1 0.60 -0.04 25.24
CA MET A 1 -0.15 1.06 24.59
C MET A 1 -0.54 0.63 23.18
N ALA A 2 -1.76 0.95 22.75
CA ALA A 2 -2.17 0.72 21.36
C ALA A 2 -1.33 1.62 20.43
N LYS A 3 -0.83 1.06 19.34
CA LYS A 3 -0.07 1.83 18.33
C LYS A 3 -1.02 2.79 17.65
N LYS A 4 -0.69 4.09 17.67
CA LYS A 4 -1.55 5.16 17.11
C LYS A 4 -1.40 5.33 15.61
N TYR A 5 -0.19 5.12 15.08
CA TYR A 5 0.13 5.46 13.70
C TYR A 5 0.55 4.22 12.92
N LEU A 6 0.14 4.15 11.65
CA LEU A 6 0.57 3.12 10.71
C LEU A 6 1.50 3.74 9.68
N VAL A 7 2.67 3.13 9.47
CA VAL A 7 3.58 3.44 8.38
C VAL A 7 3.64 2.25 7.44
N ILE A 8 3.36 2.47 6.16
CA ILE A 8 3.46 1.45 5.12
C ILE A 8 4.66 1.76 4.25
N VAL A 9 5.60 0.82 4.17
CA VAL A 9 6.79 0.89 3.32
C VAL A 9 6.67 -0.15 2.21
N GLU A 10 7.49 -0.01 1.18
CA GLU A 10 7.40 -0.94 0.06
C GLU A 10 7.99 -2.32 0.38
N SER A 11 9.20 -2.37 0.95
CA SER A 11 9.97 -3.61 1.14
C SER A 11 10.11 -4.03 2.61
N PRO A 12 10.10 -5.34 2.91
CA PRO A 12 10.32 -5.85 4.27
C PRO A 12 11.63 -5.39 4.91
N ALA A 13 12.67 -5.18 4.10
CA ALA A 13 13.99 -4.75 4.58
C ALA A 13 13.93 -3.39 5.29
N LYS A 14 13.11 -2.45 4.80
CA LYS A 14 12.96 -1.10 5.39
C LYS A 14 12.23 -1.13 6.74
N VAL A 15 11.38 -2.13 6.98
CA VAL A 15 10.55 -2.22 8.19
C VAL A 15 11.41 -2.23 9.46
N LYS A 16 12.44 -3.10 9.51
CA LYS A 16 13.28 -3.24 10.71
C LYS A 16 14.03 -1.95 11.02
N THR A 17 14.51 -1.27 9.99
CA THR A 17 15.24 0.00 10.10
C THR A 17 14.34 1.12 10.59
N ILE A 18 13.17 1.30 9.96
CA ILE A 18 12.22 2.38 10.33
C ILE A 18 11.62 2.16 11.72
N LYS A 19 11.32 0.91 12.11
CA LYS A 19 10.85 0.60 13.48
C LYS A 19 11.82 1.06 14.56
N LYS A 20 13.14 0.97 14.32
CA LYS A 20 14.15 1.44 15.27
C LYS A 20 14.13 2.95 15.47
N PHE A 21 13.80 3.71 14.43
CA PHE A 21 13.77 5.18 14.49
C PHE A 21 12.48 5.74 15.09
N LEU A 22 11.32 5.13 14.81
CA LEU A 22 10.02 5.71 15.17
C LEU A 22 9.51 5.33 16.57
N GLY A 23 10.02 4.25 17.16
CA GLY A 23 9.63 3.81 18.50
C GLY A 23 8.24 3.14 18.57
N SER A 24 7.68 3.06 19.78
CA SER A 24 6.54 2.20 20.10
C SER A 24 5.17 2.70 19.62
N ASN A 25 5.04 3.98 19.26
CA ASN A 25 3.77 4.57 18.82
C ASN A 25 3.40 4.20 17.37
N TYR A 26 4.33 3.63 16.61
CA TYR A 26 4.17 3.32 15.20
C TYR A 26 4.11 1.80 14.96
N GLU A 27 3.12 1.37 14.20
CA GLU A 27 3.19 0.11 13.48
C GLU A 27 3.82 0.36 12.11
N VAL A 28 4.78 -0.47 11.71
CA VAL A 28 5.43 -0.36 10.41
C VAL A 28 5.25 -1.68 9.68
N LEU A 29 4.59 -1.65 8.53
CA LEU A 29 4.30 -2.81 7.69
C LEU A 29 4.84 -2.60 6.29
N ALA A 30 5.15 -3.69 5.60
CA ALA A 30 5.53 -3.66 4.19
C ALA A 30 4.35 -4.07 3.30
N SER A 31 4.17 -3.37 2.17
CA SER A 31 3.24 -3.79 1.10
C SER A 31 3.79 -4.95 0.26
N ASN A 32 5.10 -5.16 0.32
CA ASN A 32 5.87 -6.08 -0.51
C ASN A 32 5.79 -5.68 -2.00
N GLY A 33 5.92 -4.38 -2.30
CA GLY A 33 5.76 -3.81 -3.64
C GLY A 33 4.30 -3.47 -3.98
N HIS A 34 3.97 -3.57 -5.27
CA HIS A 34 2.62 -3.33 -5.79
C HIS A 34 1.58 -4.29 -5.18
N ILE A 35 0.38 -3.76 -4.94
CA ILE A 35 -0.79 -4.53 -4.47
C ILE A 35 -1.93 -4.58 -5.50
N ARG A 36 -1.89 -3.68 -6.48
CA ARG A 36 -2.84 -3.57 -7.58
C ARG A 36 -2.07 -3.47 -8.88
N ASP A 37 -2.68 -3.96 -9.95
CA ASP A 37 -2.13 -3.94 -11.30
C ASP A 37 -3.29 -4.05 -12.31
N LEU A 38 -2.98 -3.91 -13.59
CA LEU A 38 -3.91 -4.21 -14.66
C LEU A 38 -4.20 -5.73 -14.72
N PRO A 39 -5.39 -6.14 -15.19
CA PRO A 39 -5.69 -7.53 -15.46
C PRO A 39 -4.67 -8.15 -16.42
N LYS A 40 -4.19 -9.35 -16.10
CA LYS A 40 -3.20 -10.05 -16.95
C LYS A 40 -3.77 -10.57 -18.26
N SER A 41 -5.08 -10.81 -18.32
CA SER A 41 -5.75 -11.50 -19.42
C SER A 41 -6.67 -10.61 -20.25
N THR A 42 -6.77 -9.32 -19.93
CA THR A 42 -7.54 -8.34 -20.71
C THR A 42 -6.73 -7.04 -20.81
N MET A 43 -7.08 -6.15 -21.74
CA MET A 43 -6.34 -4.90 -21.96
C MET A 43 -6.26 -4.02 -20.71
N GLY A 44 -7.29 -4.04 -19.87
CA GLY A 44 -7.31 -3.30 -18.60
C GLY A 44 -7.36 -1.78 -18.74
N ILE A 45 -7.43 -1.24 -19.96
CA ILE A 45 -7.51 0.19 -20.28
C ILE A 45 -8.74 0.41 -21.14
N ASP A 46 -9.59 1.35 -20.75
CA ASP A 46 -10.74 1.78 -21.52
C ASP A 46 -10.35 2.97 -22.42
N ILE A 47 -10.14 2.71 -23.71
CA ILE A 47 -9.67 3.71 -24.68
C ILE A 47 -10.75 4.75 -24.98
N GLU A 48 -12.02 4.35 -24.93
CA GLU A 48 -13.15 5.25 -25.21
C GLU A 48 -13.39 6.22 -24.04
N ASN A 49 -13.06 5.81 -22.82
CA ASN A 49 -13.22 6.61 -21.61
C ASN A 49 -11.89 7.22 -21.13
N ASN A 50 -11.22 7.99 -22.00
CA ASN A 50 -10.00 8.74 -21.67
C ASN A 50 -8.89 7.87 -21.05
N PHE A 51 -8.67 6.67 -21.60
CA PHE A 51 -7.67 5.71 -21.14
C PHE A 51 -7.85 5.28 -19.68
N GLU A 52 -9.09 5.18 -19.19
CA GLU A 52 -9.36 4.82 -17.79
C GLU A 52 -8.79 3.42 -17.47
N PRO A 53 -7.90 3.29 -16.47
CA PRO A 53 -7.31 2.01 -16.09
C PRO A 53 -8.21 1.24 -15.12
N LYS A 54 -8.52 -0.02 -15.46
CA LYS A 54 -9.17 -0.97 -14.57
C LYS A 54 -8.13 -1.70 -13.71
N TYR A 55 -7.82 -1.17 -12.54
CA TYR A 55 -6.90 -1.83 -11.61
C TYR A 55 -7.57 -2.91 -10.75
N ILE A 56 -6.99 -4.11 -10.73
CA ILE A 56 -7.40 -5.24 -9.89
C ILE A 56 -6.37 -5.51 -8.79
N THR A 57 -6.77 -6.20 -7.72
CA THR A 57 -5.80 -6.71 -6.74
C THR A 57 -4.98 -7.84 -7.35
N ILE A 58 -3.66 -7.78 -7.19
CA ILE A 58 -2.75 -8.81 -7.72
C ILE A 58 -3.05 -10.15 -7.03
N ARG A 59 -3.11 -11.23 -7.82
CA ARG A 59 -3.33 -12.59 -7.30
C ARG A 59 -2.26 -12.94 -6.25
N GLY A 60 -2.70 -13.44 -5.09
CA GLY A 60 -1.82 -13.76 -3.96
C GLY A 60 -1.54 -12.57 -3.01
N LYS A 61 -1.92 -11.34 -3.35
CA LYS A 61 -1.79 -10.17 -2.46
C LYS A 61 -3.01 -9.91 -1.59
N GLY A 62 -4.07 -10.72 -1.70
CA GLY A 62 -5.32 -10.53 -0.97
C GLY A 62 -5.14 -10.56 0.56
N GLU A 63 -4.38 -11.53 1.08
CA GLU A 63 -4.09 -11.61 2.51
C GLU A 63 -3.32 -10.40 3.01
N LYS A 64 -2.30 -9.97 2.26
CA LYS A 64 -1.52 -8.77 2.58
C LYS A 64 -2.39 -7.52 2.58
N LEU A 65 -3.28 -7.37 1.61
CA LEU A 65 -4.22 -6.25 1.57
C LEU A 65 -5.18 -6.27 2.77
N ASN A 66 -5.68 -7.44 3.15
CA ASN A 66 -6.55 -7.59 4.32
C ASN A 66 -5.82 -7.27 5.63
N GLU A 67 -4.56 -7.69 5.76
CA GLU A 67 -3.68 -7.32 6.87
C GLU A 67 -3.54 -5.80 6.95
N LEU A 68 -3.14 -5.13 5.85
CA LEU A 68 -2.96 -3.69 5.82
C LEU A 68 -4.27 -2.95 6.17
N LYS A 69 -5.42 -3.39 5.64
CA LYS A 69 -6.75 -2.85 5.97
C LYS A 69 -7.06 -2.96 7.47
N LYS A 70 -6.71 -4.08 8.11
CA LYS A 70 -6.95 -4.29 9.55
C LYS A 70 -6.19 -3.28 10.40
N TYR A 71 -4.94 -2.96 10.06
CA TYR A 71 -4.16 -1.97 10.78
C TYR A 71 -4.58 -0.53 10.42
N ALA A 72 -4.88 -0.28 9.14
CA ALA A 72 -5.34 1.03 8.67
C ALA A 72 -6.60 1.49 9.41
N LYS A 73 -7.58 0.60 9.58
CA LYS A 73 -8.83 0.90 10.33
C LYS A 73 -8.64 1.26 11.81
N LYS A 74 -7.49 0.89 12.39
CA LYS A 74 -7.19 1.12 13.82
C LYS A 74 -6.24 2.30 14.05
N ALA A 75 -5.63 2.80 12.99
CA ALA A 75 -4.64 3.86 13.08
C ALA A 75 -5.33 5.23 13.03
N ASP A 76 -4.89 6.15 13.87
CA ASP A 76 -5.30 7.55 13.86
C ASP A 76 -4.81 8.26 12.58
N LYS A 77 -3.64 7.84 12.09
CA LYS A 77 -3.03 8.37 10.86
C LYS A 77 -2.22 7.30 10.15
N ILE A 78 -2.28 7.31 8.82
CA ILE A 78 -1.54 6.42 7.93
C ILE A 78 -0.49 7.26 7.19
N PHE A 79 0.76 6.79 7.23
CA PHE A 79 1.88 7.35 6.49
C PHE A 79 2.31 6.36 5.41
N LEU A 80 2.33 6.80 4.16
CA LEU A 80 2.85 6.01 3.04
C LEU A 80 4.29 6.46 2.81
N ALA A 81 5.24 5.56 3.10
CA ALA A 81 6.68 5.82 3.09
C ALA A 81 7.34 4.95 2.02
N THR A 82 6.84 5.07 0.79
CA THR A 82 7.44 4.51 -0.42
C THR A 82 8.65 5.33 -0.85
N ASP A 83 9.40 4.84 -1.84
CA ASP A 83 10.52 5.59 -2.38
C ASP A 83 10.06 6.90 -3.06
N PRO A 84 10.88 7.96 -3.01
CA PRO A 84 10.53 9.28 -3.53
C PRO A 84 10.71 9.36 -5.05
N ASP A 85 10.15 8.39 -5.76
CA ASP A 85 10.16 8.31 -7.21
C ASP A 85 8.76 8.01 -7.76
N ARG A 86 8.65 7.96 -9.09
CA ARG A 86 7.37 7.74 -9.78
C ARG A 86 6.72 6.40 -9.40
N GLU A 87 7.52 5.37 -9.13
CA GLU A 87 7.03 4.03 -8.84
C GLU A 87 6.51 3.97 -7.41
N GLY A 88 7.27 4.53 -6.47
CA GLY A 88 6.84 4.69 -5.09
C GLY A 88 5.54 5.50 -4.98
N GLU A 89 5.42 6.61 -5.71
CA GLU A 89 4.19 7.41 -5.72
C GLU A 89 2.99 6.62 -6.27
N ALA A 90 3.19 5.84 -7.34
CA ALA A 90 2.16 4.95 -7.87
C ALA A 90 1.74 3.87 -6.87
N ILE A 91 2.69 3.25 -6.17
CA ILE A 91 2.43 2.28 -5.09
C ILE A 91 1.63 2.94 -3.97
N SER A 92 2.01 4.14 -3.55
CA SER A 92 1.31 4.93 -2.54
C SER A 92 -0.13 5.24 -2.96
N TRP A 93 -0.34 5.68 -4.19
CA TRP A 93 -1.67 5.91 -4.75
C TRP A 93 -2.54 4.65 -4.77
N HIS A 94 -1.95 3.51 -5.18
CA HIS A 94 -2.62 2.22 -5.15
C HIS A 94 -2.99 1.77 -3.75
N LEU A 95 -2.09 1.94 -2.78
CA LEU A 95 -2.34 1.64 -1.36
C LEU A 95 -3.47 2.50 -0.82
N LYS A 96 -3.40 3.83 -1.00
CA LYS A 96 -4.46 4.75 -0.57
C LYS A 96 -5.82 4.31 -1.09
N THR A 97 -5.92 4.10 -2.40
CA THR A 97 -7.18 3.70 -3.04
C THR A 97 -7.66 2.33 -2.54
N ALA A 98 -6.77 1.34 -2.40
CA ALA A 98 -7.14 0.01 -1.95
C ALA A 98 -7.56 -0.06 -0.48
N LEU A 99 -7.01 0.83 0.35
CA LEU A 99 -7.34 0.96 1.77
C LEU A 99 -8.62 1.78 2.02
N GLY A 100 -9.13 2.47 0.99
CA GLY A 100 -10.32 3.31 1.08
C GLY A 100 -10.08 4.57 1.90
N GLN A 101 -8.95 5.26 1.63
CA GLN A 101 -8.51 6.48 2.30
C GLN A 101 -8.46 7.67 1.33
#